data_AF-A0A9P8QK47-F1
#
_entry.id   AF-A0A9P8QK47-F1
#
_cell.length_a   1.000
_cell.length_b   1.000
_cell.length_c   1.000
_cell.angle_alpha   90.00
_cell.angle_beta   90.00
_cell.angle_gamma   90.00
#
_symmetry.space_group_name_H-M   'P 1'
#
loop_
_entity.id
_entity.type
_entity.pdbx_description
1 polymer ?
#
loop_
_entity_poly.entity_id
_entity_poly.type
_entity_poly.pdbx_seq_one_letter_code
_entity_poly.pdbx_strand_id
1 'polypeptide(L)'
;MSGHGDLNNYHAARQAVELPVDPAYRHRSLAIEANEDDAAIRQLYRGFIMPEPFAANDWVEQLELSTVLKLVESEILVKNQPRLRILVLYGSLRSRSFSRLLAYEAARILFRLGCDVRVYDPAGLPQKDDVQHSHPKVQELRQLSKWSDGHVWVSPEQHGNLTGIFKQQIDWIPLSSGSVRPTQGRTLAVAQVSGGSQSFNAVNSLRILGRWMRMFTIPNQSSVPKAYTQFTPEAEGSRMMPSSNRDRLVDCMEELVKYTIVMRPHFDLFGDRFSEREERRLKESGADDVKLQTTTNGTS
;
A
#
# COMPACT_ATOMS: atom_id res chain seq x y z
N MET A 1 -1.55 -26.95 42.24
CA MET A 1 -2.15 -27.35 40.95
C MET A 1 -1.88 -26.23 39.97
N SER A 2 -1.03 -26.52 39.00
CA SER A 2 -0.40 -25.58 38.06
C SER A 2 -1.37 -25.14 36.96
N GLY A 3 -1.70 -23.85 36.94
CA GLY A 3 -2.41 -23.17 35.85
C GLY A 3 -1.56 -22.98 34.58
N HIS A 4 -0.77 -23.99 34.20
CA HIS A 4 0.12 -23.95 33.02
C HIS A 4 -0.58 -24.32 31.70
N GLY A 5 -1.92 -24.29 31.67
CA GLY A 5 -2.71 -24.66 30.49
C GLY A 5 -3.74 -23.62 30.06
N ASP A 6 -3.71 -22.41 30.61
CA ASP A 6 -4.72 -21.39 30.27
C ASP A 6 -4.24 -20.52 29.10
N LEU A 7 -5.01 -20.50 28.00
CA LEU A 7 -4.75 -19.65 26.82
C LEU A 7 -4.76 -18.16 27.17
N ASN A 8 -5.28 -17.80 28.33
CA ASN A 8 -5.35 -16.44 28.87
C ASN A 8 -4.25 -16.14 29.90
N ASN A 9 -3.06 -16.74 29.78
CA ASN A 9 -1.97 -16.45 30.70
C ASN A 9 -1.42 -15.02 30.52
N TYR A 10 -1.81 -14.11 31.41
CA TYR A 10 -1.39 -12.70 31.41
C TYR A 10 -0.01 -12.44 32.03
N HIS A 11 0.71 -13.47 32.49
CA HIS A 11 2.01 -13.29 33.17
C HIS A 11 3.10 -12.68 32.26
N ALA A 12 2.93 -12.76 30.94
CA ALA A 12 3.80 -12.13 29.94
C ALA A 12 3.10 -10.98 29.17
N ALA A 13 1.90 -10.57 29.59
CA ALA A 13 1.17 -9.50 28.92
C ALA A 13 1.88 -8.16 29.17
N ARG A 14 2.20 -7.44 28.10
CA ARG A 14 2.66 -6.05 28.23
C ARG A 14 1.46 -5.20 28.65
N GLN A 15 1.67 -4.27 29.58
CA GLN A 15 0.65 -3.31 29.96
C GLN A 15 0.24 -2.50 28.73
N ALA A 16 -1.05 -2.52 28.39
CA ALA A 16 -1.58 -1.68 27.32
C ALA A 16 -1.53 -0.23 27.77
N VAL A 17 -0.94 0.64 26.94
CA VAL A 17 -1.00 2.09 27.14
C VAL A 17 -2.19 2.59 26.34
N GLU A 18 -3.16 3.17 27.05
CA GLU A 18 -4.28 3.87 26.41
C GLU A 18 -3.80 5.26 25.98
N LEU A 19 -3.92 5.56 24.68
CA LEU A 19 -3.59 6.88 24.15
C LEU A 19 -4.87 7.73 24.17
N PRO A 20 -4.91 8.82 24.96
CA PRO A 20 -6.10 9.65 25.04
C PRO A 20 -6.33 10.37 23.71
N VAL A 21 -7.60 10.47 23.31
CA VAL A 21 -8.02 11.27 22.16
C VAL A 21 -7.65 12.72 22.39
N ASP A 22 -6.95 13.33 21.42
CA ASP A 22 -6.59 14.75 21.46
C ASP A 22 -7.69 15.58 20.77
N PRO A 23 -8.50 16.38 21.52
CA PRO A 23 -9.62 17.11 20.95
C PRO A 23 -9.22 18.10 19.85
N ALA A 24 -7.97 18.58 19.85
CA ALA A 24 -7.46 19.50 18.84
C ALA A 24 -7.38 18.88 17.44
N TYR A 25 -7.40 17.55 17.33
CA TYR A 25 -7.31 16.82 16.06
C TYR A 25 -8.62 16.15 15.64
N ARG A 26 -9.70 16.25 16.43
CA ARG A 26 -10.95 15.48 16.23
C ARG A 26 -11.62 15.69 14.87
N HIS A 27 -11.53 16.91 14.32
CA HIS A 27 -12.10 17.28 13.01
C HIS A 27 -11.03 17.83 12.06
N ARG A 28 -9.76 17.52 12.34
CA ARG A 28 -8.66 18.07 11.56
C ARG A 28 -8.41 17.18 10.36
N SER A 29 -8.36 17.78 9.18
CA SER A 29 -7.84 17.17 7.97
C SER A 29 -6.45 17.73 7.69
N LEU A 30 -5.54 16.87 7.27
CA LEU A 30 -4.21 17.26 6.76
C LEU A 30 -4.14 17.08 5.24
N ALA A 31 -5.28 16.90 4.58
CA ALA A 31 -5.40 16.79 3.13
C ALA A 31 -4.71 17.94 2.39
N ILE A 32 -4.30 17.66 1.15
CA ILE A 32 -3.69 18.68 0.30
C ILE A 32 -4.81 19.53 -0.29
N GLU A 33 -4.83 20.81 0.08
CA GLU A 33 -5.83 21.75 -0.38
C GLU A 33 -5.72 22.00 -1.89
N ALA A 34 -6.84 22.34 -2.54
CA ALA A 34 -6.88 22.46 -4.00
C ALA A 34 -5.95 23.55 -4.56
N ASN A 35 -5.63 24.57 -3.77
CA ASN A 35 -4.70 25.64 -4.11
C ASN A 35 -3.22 25.26 -3.89
N GLU A 36 -2.95 24.23 -3.10
CA GLU A 36 -1.60 23.70 -2.82
C GLU A 36 -1.27 22.46 -3.67
N ASP A 37 -2.28 21.84 -4.28
CA ASP A 37 -2.16 20.63 -5.08
C ASP A 37 -1.85 20.96 -6.55
N ASP A 38 -0.94 20.21 -7.16
CA ASP A 38 -0.67 20.32 -8.59
C ASP A 38 -1.91 19.89 -9.39
N ALA A 39 -2.42 20.78 -10.25
CA ALA A 39 -3.67 20.57 -10.96
C ALA A 39 -3.65 19.30 -11.85
N ALA A 40 -2.52 18.99 -12.48
CA ALA A 40 -2.39 17.81 -13.34
C ALA A 40 -2.36 16.53 -12.51
N ILE A 41 -1.62 16.51 -11.39
CA ILE A 41 -1.60 15.39 -10.44
C ILE A 41 -2.99 15.15 -9.85
N ARG A 42 -3.67 16.21 -9.42
CA ARG A 42 -5.00 16.15 -8.84
C ARG A 42 -6.00 15.55 -9.82
N GLN A 43 -5.99 16.02 -11.06
CA GLN A 43 -6.87 15.51 -12.12
C GLN A 43 -6.57 14.05 -12.47
N LEU A 44 -5.29 13.70 -12.61
CA LEU A 44 -4.89 12.38 -13.12
C LEU A 44 -4.98 11.28 -12.07
N TYR A 45 -4.62 11.56 -10.82
CA TYR A 45 -4.41 10.53 -9.81
C TYR A 45 -5.35 10.61 -8.60
N ARG A 46 -6.09 11.71 -8.44
CA ARG A 46 -6.98 11.92 -7.28
C ARG A 46 -8.47 11.86 -7.62
N GLY A 47 -8.85 10.94 -8.51
CA GLY A 47 -10.27 10.66 -8.84
C GLY A 47 -11.12 10.16 -7.66
N PHE A 48 -10.52 9.94 -6.49
CA PHE A 48 -11.22 9.66 -5.23
C PHE A 48 -11.75 10.93 -4.54
N ILE A 49 -11.21 12.12 -4.87
CA ILE A 49 -11.70 13.39 -4.33
C ILE A 49 -13.10 13.62 -4.86
N MET A 50 -14.03 13.83 -3.94
CA MET A 50 -15.42 14.02 -4.29
C MET A 50 -15.71 15.47 -4.66
N PRO A 51 -16.58 15.73 -5.65
CA PRO A 51 -17.13 17.05 -5.86
C PRO A 51 -18.11 17.40 -4.73
N GLU A 52 -18.25 18.70 -4.43
CA GLU A 52 -19.39 19.18 -3.64
C GLU A 52 -20.70 18.83 -4.36
N PRO A 53 -21.76 18.33 -3.67
CA PRO A 53 -22.01 18.30 -2.22
C PRO A 53 -21.61 17.00 -1.49
N PHE A 54 -21.03 16.01 -2.18
CA PHE A 54 -20.73 14.70 -1.58
C PHE A 54 -19.65 14.78 -0.50
N ALA A 55 -18.80 15.81 -0.52
CA ALA A 55 -17.77 16.05 0.48
C ALA A 55 -18.32 16.55 1.83
N ALA A 56 -19.38 17.37 1.82
CA ALA A 56 -19.93 18.01 3.03
C ALA A 56 -20.39 17.02 4.13
N ASN A 57 -20.77 15.79 3.76
CA ASN A 57 -21.22 14.74 4.68
C ASN A 57 -20.32 13.48 4.65
N ASP A 58 -19.05 13.64 4.29
CA ASP A 58 -18.14 12.50 4.18
C ASP A 58 -17.86 11.85 5.56
N TRP A 59 -18.14 10.55 5.69
CA TRP A 59 -17.85 9.79 6.90
C TRP A 59 -16.36 9.73 7.22
N VAL A 60 -15.49 9.87 6.21
CA VAL A 60 -14.02 9.91 6.43
C VAL A 60 -13.64 11.12 7.25
N GLU A 61 -14.32 12.26 7.07
CA GLU A 61 -14.09 13.48 7.84
C GLU A 61 -14.55 13.39 9.30
N GLN A 62 -15.40 12.42 9.60
CA GLN A 62 -15.93 12.16 10.94
C GLN A 62 -15.10 11.13 11.73
N LEU A 63 -14.11 10.49 11.10
CA LEU A 63 -13.28 9.48 11.77
C LEU A 63 -12.43 10.11 12.88
N GLU A 64 -12.40 9.44 14.04
CA GLU A 64 -11.44 9.72 15.11
C GLU A 64 -10.09 9.14 14.67
N LEU A 65 -9.15 10.03 14.31
CA LEU A 65 -7.78 9.68 13.88
C LEU A 65 -6.74 10.55 14.59
N SER A 66 -7.06 11.09 15.77
CA SER A 66 -6.28 12.14 16.44
C SER A 66 -4.82 11.73 16.65
N THR A 67 -4.59 10.49 17.07
CA THR A 67 -3.25 9.95 17.33
C THR A 67 -2.36 9.99 16.09
N VAL A 68 -2.85 9.57 14.94
CA VAL A 68 -2.04 9.56 13.70
C VAL A 68 -1.96 10.93 13.06
N LEU A 69 -3.02 11.74 13.12
CA LEU A 69 -2.94 13.13 12.65
C LEU A 69 -1.85 13.90 13.41
N LYS A 70 -1.79 13.73 14.74
CA LYS A 70 -0.74 14.30 15.58
C LYS A 70 0.64 13.78 15.20
N LEU A 71 0.77 12.47 14.98
CA LEU A 71 2.02 11.85 14.56
C LEU A 71 2.50 12.37 13.19
N VAL A 72 1.61 12.48 12.20
CA VAL A 72 1.95 13.02 10.88
C VAL A 72 2.34 14.49 11.01
N GLU A 73 1.60 15.28 11.77
CA GLU A 73 1.97 16.67 12.00
C GLU A 73 3.36 16.80 12.62
N SER A 74 3.65 16.07 13.70
CA SER A 74 4.92 16.19 14.43
C SER A 74 6.11 15.63 13.66
N GLU A 75 5.94 14.51 12.96
CA GLU A 75 7.04 13.80 12.30
C GLU A 75 7.27 14.24 10.85
N ILE A 76 6.23 14.77 10.19
CA ILE A 76 6.30 15.12 8.77
C ILE A 76 6.20 16.63 8.58
N LEU A 77 5.09 17.23 9.01
CA LEU A 77 4.78 18.63 8.66
C LEU A 77 5.65 19.62 9.43
N VAL A 78 5.74 19.51 10.76
CA VAL A 78 6.56 20.38 11.63
C VAL A 78 8.04 20.25 11.30
N LYS A 79 8.49 19.05 10.94
CA LYS A 79 9.89 18.78 10.53
C LYS A 79 10.17 19.14 9.07
N ASN A 80 9.21 19.74 8.36
CA ASN A 80 9.29 20.11 6.96
C ASN A 80 9.78 18.96 6.05
N GLN A 81 9.36 17.73 6.36
CA GLN A 81 9.66 16.57 5.55
C GLN A 81 8.66 16.47 4.39
N PRO A 82 9.04 15.89 3.24
CA PRO A 82 8.08 15.55 2.21
C PRO A 82 6.95 14.69 2.78
N ARG A 83 5.70 14.96 2.36
CA ARG A 83 4.53 14.12 2.68
C ARG A 83 4.80 12.67 2.30
N LEU A 84 4.22 11.73 3.05
CA LEU A 84 4.31 10.30 2.73
C LEU A 84 3.66 10.05 1.37
N ARG A 85 4.37 9.38 0.48
CA ARG A 85 3.93 9.15 -0.91
C ARG A 85 3.32 7.76 -1.02
N ILE A 86 2.01 7.68 -1.26
CA ILE A 86 1.31 6.40 -1.33
C ILE A 86 0.77 6.14 -2.74
N LEU A 87 1.23 5.05 -3.36
CA LEU A 87 0.68 4.55 -4.62
C LEU A 87 -0.43 3.53 -4.34
N VAL A 88 -1.60 3.75 -4.91
CA VAL A 88 -2.74 2.84 -4.79
C VAL A 88 -2.98 2.14 -6.13
N LEU A 89 -2.99 0.81 -6.12
CA LEU A 89 -3.28 -0.05 -7.26
C LEU A 89 -4.58 -0.82 -7.03
N TYR A 90 -5.37 -1.02 -8.09
CA TYR A 90 -6.60 -1.81 -8.02
C TYR A 90 -6.75 -2.82 -9.18
N GLY A 91 -7.51 -3.88 -8.96
CA GLY A 91 -7.52 -5.08 -9.82
C GLY A 91 -8.72 -5.27 -10.75
N SER A 92 -9.44 -4.23 -11.13
CA SER A 92 -10.61 -4.40 -12.02
C SER A 92 -10.94 -3.16 -12.82
N LEU A 93 -11.16 -3.37 -14.12
CA LEU A 93 -11.57 -2.38 -15.13
C LEU A 93 -13.09 -2.34 -15.36
N ARG A 94 -13.89 -3.06 -14.55
CA ARG A 94 -15.35 -2.98 -14.66
C ARG A 94 -15.82 -1.55 -14.40
N SER A 95 -16.86 -1.12 -15.11
CA SER A 95 -17.50 0.19 -14.91
C SER A 95 -17.81 0.45 -13.43
N ARG A 96 -18.46 -0.53 -12.77
CA ARG A 96 -18.63 -0.57 -11.31
C ARG A 96 -17.67 -1.58 -10.68
N SER A 97 -16.46 -1.12 -10.38
CA SER A 97 -15.39 -1.93 -9.79
C SER A 97 -15.32 -1.73 -8.27
N PHE A 98 -15.75 -2.71 -7.48
CA PHE A 98 -15.69 -2.63 -6.01
C PHE A 98 -14.26 -2.56 -5.45
N SER A 99 -13.27 -3.12 -6.15
CA SER A 99 -11.86 -2.93 -5.75
C SER A 99 -11.39 -1.50 -5.99
N ARG A 100 -11.88 -0.84 -7.05
CA ARG A 100 -11.61 0.58 -7.29
C ARG A 100 -12.30 1.45 -6.24
N LEU A 101 -13.55 1.15 -5.90
CA LEU A 101 -14.27 1.84 -4.83
C LEU A 101 -13.57 1.69 -3.48
N LEU A 102 -13.14 0.48 -3.11
CA LEU A 102 -12.39 0.24 -1.87
C LEU A 102 -11.02 0.95 -1.89
N ALA A 103 -10.34 0.96 -3.04
CA ALA A 103 -9.11 1.73 -3.24
C ALA A 103 -9.33 3.24 -3.06
N TYR A 104 -10.47 3.78 -3.49
CA TYR A 104 -10.81 5.19 -3.29
C TYR A 104 -11.12 5.50 -1.81
N GLU A 105 -11.77 4.62 -1.07
CA GLU A 105 -11.97 4.82 0.38
C GLU A 105 -10.64 4.78 1.13
N ALA A 106 -9.75 3.83 0.81
CA ALA A 106 -8.39 3.81 1.33
C ALA A 106 -7.65 5.12 1.02
N ALA A 107 -7.75 5.61 -0.22
CA ALA A 107 -7.12 6.84 -0.65
C ALA A 107 -7.66 8.07 0.09
N ARG A 108 -8.97 8.17 0.34
CA ARG A 108 -9.57 9.28 1.12
C ARG A 108 -9.06 9.31 2.55
N ILE A 109 -8.99 8.16 3.22
CA ILE A 109 -8.47 8.06 4.59
C ILE A 109 -7.00 8.52 4.62
N LEU A 110 -6.16 8.00 3.72
CA LEU A 110 -4.75 8.36 3.65
C LEU A 110 -4.53 9.84 3.29
N PHE A 111 -5.35 10.37 2.39
CA PHE A 111 -5.31 11.78 1.99
C PHE A 111 -5.68 12.69 3.17
N ARG A 112 -6.75 12.37 3.92
CA ARG A 112 -7.11 13.07 5.16
C ARG A 112 -5.99 13.03 6.21
N LEU A 113 -5.28 11.90 6.31
CA LEU A 113 -4.11 11.76 7.17
C LEU A 113 -2.89 12.55 6.68
N GLY A 114 -2.95 13.19 5.51
CA GLY A 114 -1.90 14.07 4.99
C GLY A 114 -0.87 13.41 4.07
N CYS A 115 -1.16 12.22 3.56
CA CYS A 115 -0.34 11.57 2.54
C CYS A 115 -0.54 12.23 1.15
N ASP A 116 0.51 12.27 0.33
CA ASP A 116 0.35 12.46 -1.10
C ASP A 116 -0.04 11.11 -1.72
N VAL A 117 -1.32 10.96 -2.08
CA VAL A 117 -1.89 9.71 -2.59
C VAL A 117 -2.12 9.78 -4.09
N ARG A 118 -1.62 8.79 -4.84
CA ARG A 118 -1.85 8.66 -6.27
C ARG A 118 -2.46 7.30 -6.60
N VAL A 119 -3.65 7.28 -7.19
CA VAL A 119 -4.29 6.06 -7.66
C VAL A 119 -3.97 5.85 -9.14
N TYR A 120 -3.34 4.74 -9.48
CA TYR A 120 -3.03 4.41 -10.87
C TYR A 120 -4.25 3.80 -11.56
N ASP A 121 -4.60 4.31 -12.74
CA ASP A 121 -5.60 3.69 -13.63
C ASP A 121 -4.91 2.66 -14.54
N PRO A 122 -5.21 1.35 -14.45
CA PRO A 122 -4.61 0.34 -15.31
C PRO A 122 -5.22 0.26 -16.70
N ALA A 123 -6.21 1.09 -17.05
CA ALA A 123 -6.77 1.10 -18.41
C ALA A 123 -5.67 1.40 -19.45
N GLY A 124 -5.61 0.57 -20.49
CA GLY A 124 -4.60 0.67 -21.54
C GLY A 124 -3.20 0.17 -21.16
N LEU A 125 -3.00 -0.41 -19.96
CA LEU A 125 -1.75 -1.11 -19.65
C LEU A 125 -1.63 -2.38 -20.54
N PRO A 126 -0.54 -2.55 -21.31
CA PRO A 126 -0.36 -3.72 -22.15
C PRO A 126 -0.10 -4.98 -21.31
N GLN A 127 -0.31 -6.15 -21.91
CA GLN A 127 0.13 -7.41 -21.31
C GLN A 127 1.65 -7.40 -21.15
N LYS A 128 2.14 -7.92 -20.01
CA LYS A 128 3.58 -8.01 -19.77
C LYS A 128 4.23 -8.85 -20.86
N ASP A 129 5.14 -8.22 -21.58
CA ASP A 129 6.02 -8.80 -22.59
C ASP A 129 7.44 -8.21 -22.45
N ASP A 130 8.34 -8.58 -23.37
CA ASP A 130 9.74 -8.16 -23.33
C ASP A 130 10.06 -6.99 -24.28
N VAL A 131 9.04 -6.32 -24.84
CA VAL A 131 9.24 -5.28 -25.87
C VAL A 131 8.57 -3.95 -25.51
N GLN A 132 7.41 -3.95 -24.88
CA GLN A 132 6.61 -2.75 -24.61
C GLN A 132 7.09 -1.94 -23.39
N HIS A 133 8.39 -1.99 -23.07
CA HIS A 133 8.95 -1.29 -21.91
C HIS A 133 8.77 0.22 -21.98
N SER A 134 8.72 0.83 -23.17
CA SER A 134 8.53 2.27 -23.39
C SER A 134 7.06 2.70 -23.43
N HIS A 135 6.10 1.78 -23.31
CA HIS A 135 4.67 2.11 -23.36
C HIS A 135 4.32 3.14 -22.27
N PRO A 136 3.55 4.22 -22.58
CA PRO A 136 3.28 5.29 -21.64
C PRO A 136 2.74 4.82 -20.28
N LYS A 137 1.76 3.89 -20.29
CA LYS A 137 1.20 3.30 -19.07
C LYS A 137 2.22 2.49 -18.24
N VAL A 138 3.18 1.83 -18.89
CA VAL A 138 4.25 1.09 -18.21
C VAL A 138 5.23 2.05 -17.55
N GLN A 139 5.61 3.11 -18.27
CA GLN A 139 6.47 4.17 -17.74
C GLN A 139 5.82 4.88 -16.57
N GLU A 140 4.55 5.29 -16.70
CA GLU A 140 3.75 5.89 -15.63
C GLU A 140 3.75 5.02 -14.37
N LEU A 141 3.39 3.73 -14.50
CA LEU A 141 3.36 2.79 -13.36
C LEU A 141 4.72 2.66 -12.68
N ARG A 142 5.80 2.54 -13.46
CA ARG A 142 7.17 2.44 -12.93
C ARG A 142 7.60 3.71 -12.22
N GLN A 143 7.27 4.89 -12.76
CA GLN A 143 7.59 6.16 -12.13
C GLN A 143 6.80 6.37 -10.84
N LEU A 144 5.52 5.99 -10.82
CA LEU A 144 4.72 6.01 -9.59
C LEU A 144 5.27 5.07 -8.53
N SER A 145 5.66 3.85 -8.91
CA SER A 145 6.29 2.89 -8.00
C SER A 145 7.63 3.43 -7.45
N LYS A 146 8.45 4.03 -8.32
CA LYS A 146 9.70 4.69 -7.89
C LYS A 146 9.44 5.86 -6.93
N TRP A 147 8.40 6.66 -7.18
CA TRP A 147 8.03 7.84 -6.41
C TRP A 147 7.54 7.50 -4.99
N SER A 148 6.90 6.35 -4.80
CA SER A 148 6.21 6.01 -3.55
C SER A 148 7.16 5.73 -2.37
N ASP A 149 6.65 5.95 -1.17
CA ASP A 149 7.20 5.44 0.10
C ASP A 149 6.48 4.15 0.54
N GLY A 150 5.23 3.99 0.12
CA GLY A 150 4.40 2.82 0.42
C GLY A 150 3.29 2.60 -0.60
N HIS A 151 2.74 1.39 -0.64
CA HIS A 151 1.65 1.03 -1.55
C HIS A 151 0.38 0.57 -0.82
N VAL A 152 -0.77 0.73 -1.48
CA VAL A 152 -2.01 0.00 -1.17
C VAL A 152 -2.39 -0.84 -2.38
N TRP A 153 -2.55 -2.14 -2.18
CA TRP A 153 -2.88 -3.10 -3.24
C TRP A 153 -4.27 -3.67 -3.02
N VAL A 154 -5.21 -3.39 -3.94
CA VAL A 154 -6.60 -3.82 -3.84
C VAL A 154 -7.01 -4.72 -5.00
N SER A 155 -7.03 -6.04 -4.78
CA SER A 155 -7.50 -6.98 -5.81
C SER A 155 -8.89 -7.51 -5.49
N PRO A 156 -9.81 -7.62 -6.46
CA PRO A 156 -10.91 -8.55 -6.35
C PRO A 156 -10.39 -9.98 -6.21
N GLU A 157 -11.23 -10.85 -5.67
CA GLU A 157 -11.08 -12.29 -5.82
C GLU A 157 -11.92 -12.78 -7.01
N GLN A 158 -11.25 -13.33 -8.02
CA GLN A 158 -11.87 -13.91 -9.20
C GLN A 158 -11.39 -15.34 -9.38
N HIS A 159 -12.34 -16.28 -9.50
CA HIS A 159 -12.06 -17.72 -9.50
C HIS A 159 -11.17 -18.17 -8.33
N GLY A 160 -11.38 -17.57 -7.14
CA GLY A 160 -10.66 -17.91 -5.91
C GLY A 160 -9.22 -17.38 -5.85
N ASN A 161 -8.81 -16.45 -6.73
CA ASN A 161 -7.44 -15.90 -6.76
C ASN A 161 -7.44 -14.38 -7.04
N LEU A 162 -6.27 -13.75 -6.92
CA LEU A 162 -6.06 -12.36 -7.35
C LEU A 162 -6.27 -12.23 -8.87
N THR A 163 -6.67 -11.05 -9.31
CA THR A 163 -7.04 -10.83 -10.72
C THR A 163 -5.82 -10.73 -11.64
N GLY A 164 -5.96 -11.19 -12.89
CA GLY A 164 -4.92 -11.00 -13.91
C GLY A 164 -4.57 -9.53 -14.15
N ILE A 165 -5.56 -8.63 -14.07
CA ILE A 165 -5.36 -7.17 -14.14
C ILE A 165 -4.44 -6.67 -13.03
N PHE A 166 -4.64 -7.15 -11.80
CA PHE A 166 -3.77 -6.79 -10.69
C PHE A 166 -2.36 -7.35 -10.90
N LYS A 167 -2.26 -8.63 -11.25
CA LYS A 167 -0.98 -9.31 -11.45
C LYS A 167 -0.12 -8.64 -12.52
N GLN A 168 -0.74 -8.25 -13.63
CA GLN A 168 -0.08 -7.58 -14.75
C GLN A 168 0.58 -6.26 -14.32
N GLN A 169 -0.05 -5.48 -13.45
CA GLN A 169 0.56 -4.26 -12.89
C GLN A 169 1.84 -4.58 -12.13
N ILE A 170 1.82 -5.59 -11.25
CA ILE A 170 3.01 -6.00 -10.48
C ILE A 170 4.11 -6.53 -11.41
N ASP A 171 3.74 -7.28 -12.45
CA ASP A 171 4.70 -7.85 -13.41
C ASP A 171 5.45 -6.81 -14.24
N TRP A 172 4.88 -5.62 -14.39
CA TRP A 172 5.55 -4.50 -15.03
C TRP A 172 6.54 -3.76 -14.14
N ILE A 173 6.49 -3.96 -12.81
CA ILE A 173 7.38 -3.34 -11.84
C ILE A 173 8.60 -4.27 -11.63
N PRO A 174 9.81 -3.88 -12.08
CA PRO A 174 10.98 -4.73 -11.91
C PRO A 174 11.53 -4.64 -10.47
N LEU A 175 12.22 -5.70 -10.01
CA LEU A 175 13.01 -5.65 -8.77
C LEU A 175 14.26 -4.77 -8.89
N SER A 176 14.76 -4.55 -10.11
CA SER A 176 15.93 -3.75 -10.42
C SER A 176 15.73 -2.99 -11.72
N SER A 177 16.11 -1.71 -11.75
CA SER A 177 16.38 -0.98 -12.98
C SER A 177 17.70 -0.27 -12.81
N GLY A 178 18.81 -0.93 -13.18
CA GLY A 178 20.16 -0.49 -12.81
C GLY A 178 20.32 -0.50 -11.29
N SER A 179 20.72 0.65 -10.71
CA SER A 179 20.87 0.86 -9.26
C SER A 179 19.54 1.10 -8.53
N VAL A 180 18.45 1.41 -9.25
CA VAL A 180 17.16 1.75 -8.63
C VAL A 180 16.37 0.49 -8.30
N ARG A 181 15.85 0.43 -7.07
CA ARG A 181 14.94 -0.62 -6.58
C ARG A 181 13.54 -0.01 -6.34
N PRO A 182 12.59 -0.14 -7.28
CA PRO A 182 11.30 0.56 -7.22
C PRO A 182 10.37 0.14 -6.07
N THR A 183 10.58 -1.01 -5.45
CA THR A 183 9.71 -1.50 -4.36
C THR A 183 10.44 -1.88 -3.09
N GLN A 184 11.75 -2.11 -3.14
CA GLN A 184 12.52 -2.60 -2.00
C GLN A 184 12.42 -1.64 -0.81
N GLY A 185 12.13 -2.20 0.38
CA GLY A 185 12.06 -1.47 1.65
C GLY A 185 10.76 -0.72 1.91
N ARG A 186 9.98 -0.41 0.86
CA ARG A 186 8.71 0.32 0.95
C ARG A 186 7.66 -0.46 1.72
N THR A 187 6.74 0.26 2.36
CA THR A 187 5.61 -0.34 3.10
C THR A 187 4.49 -0.76 2.15
N LEU A 188 3.69 -1.76 2.56
CA LEU A 188 2.58 -2.27 1.76
C LEU A 188 1.37 -2.63 2.64
N ALA A 189 0.21 -2.10 2.30
CA ALA A 189 -1.08 -2.61 2.77
C ALA A 189 -1.78 -3.39 1.65
N VAL A 190 -2.42 -4.51 2.01
CA VAL A 190 -3.17 -5.36 1.07
C VAL A 190 -4.65 -5.41 1.45
N ALA A 191 -5.51 -5.33 0.44
CA ALA A 191 -6.94 -5.45 0.60
C ALA A 191 -7.56 -6.29 -0.53
N GLN A 192 -8.69 -6.94 -0.24
CA GLN A 192 -9.50 -7.58 -1.26
C GLN A 192 -10.99 -7.27 -1.14
N VAL A 193 -11.69 -7.49 -2.25
CA VAL A 193 -13.15 -7.58 -2.30
C VAL A 193 -13.56 -8.93 -2.89
N SER A 194 -14.65 -9.52 -2.42
CA SER A 194 -15.26 -10.69 -3.04
C SER A 194 -16.75 -10.45 -3.31
N GLY A 195 -17.27 -11.12 -4.35
CA GLY A 195 -18.71 -11.15 -4.61
C GLY A 195 -19.47 -12.14 -3.71
N GLY A 196 -18.76 -13.11 -3.13
CA GLY A 196 -19.33 -14.17 -2.30
C GLY A 196 -19.05 -14.00 -0.81
N SER A 197 -19.05 -15.11 -0.09
CA SER A 197 -18.64 -15.17 1.32
C SER A 197 -17.20 -14.69 1.54
N GLN A 198 -16.85 -14.46 2.80
CA GLN A 198 -15.51 -14.01 3.16
C GLN A 198 -14.46 -15.05 2.75
N SER A 199 -13.38 -14.53 2.20
CA SER A 199 -12.21 -15.28 1.74
C SER A 199 -10.96 -14.46 1.98
N PHE A 200 -9.80 -15.08 1.93
CA PHE A 200 -8.51 -14.40 2.09
C PHE A 200 -7.52 -14.78 0.99
N ASN A 201 -7.96 -15.47 -0.07
CA ASN A 201 -7.05 -16.01 -1.06
C ASN A 201 -6.29 -14.90 -1.78
N ALA A 202 -6.98 -13.85 -2.23
CA ALA A 202 -6.34 -12.75 -2.93
C ALA A 202 -5.36 -12.00 -2.02
N VAL A 203 -5.72 -11.64 -0.78
CA VAL A 203 -4.79 -10.96 0.14
C VAL A 203 -3.61 -11.84 0.56
N ASN A 204 -3.79 -13.15 0.69
CA ASN A 204 -2.69 -14.07 0.96
C ASN A 204 -1.70 -14.09 -0.20
N SER A 205 -2.18 -14.18 -1.44
CA SER A 205 -1.31 -14.10 -2.61
C SER A 205 -0.65 -12.72 -2.75
N LEU A 206 -1.36 -11.63 -2.46
CA LEU A 206 -0.79 -10.27 -2.48
C LEU A 206 0.31 -10.09 -1.42
N ARG A 207 0.14 -10.65 -0.23
CA ARG A 207 1.15 -10.63 0.84
C ARG A 207 2.41 -11.39 0.43
N ILE A 208 2.22 -12.55 -0.18
CA ILE A 208 3.31 -13.33 -0.78
C ILE A 208 4.00 -12.49 -1.88
N LEU A 209 3.25 -11.88 -2.79
CA LEU A 209 3.82 -10.98 -3.81
C LEU A 209 4.58 -9.81 -3.19
N GLY A 210 4.06 -9.18 -2.13
CA GLY A 210 4.73 -8.11 -1.40
C GLY A 210 6.10 -8.53 -0.88
N ARG A 211 6.21 -9.74 -0.31
CA ARG A 211 7.48 -10.34 0.08
C ARG A 211 8.43 -10.54 -1.11
N TRP A 212 7.92 -11.03 -2.25
CA TRP A 212 8.72 -11.15 -3.48
C TRP A 212 9.24 -9.80 -3.97
N MET A 213 8.42 -8.75 -3.87
CA MET A 213 8.77 -7.37 -4.19
C MET A 213 9.63 -6.68 -3.13
N ARG A 214 10.06 -7.42 -2.08
CA ARG A 214 10.89 -6.94 -0.97
C ARG A 214 10.28 -5.75 -0.22
N MET A 215 8.95 -5.71 -0.14
CA MET A 215 8.18 -4.71 0.59
C MET A 215 7.91 -5.16 2.02
N PHE A 216 7.82 -4.21 2.94
CA PHE A 216 7.33 -4.46 4.30
C PHE A 216 5.80 -4.46 4.29
N THR A 217 5.20 -5.66 4.20
CA THR A 217 3.74 -5.79 4.21
C THR A 217 3.22 -5.72 5.64
N ILE A 218 2.44 -4.69 5.96
CA ILE A 218 1.90 -4.49 7.31
C ILE A 218 1.07 -5.71 7.75
N PRO A 219 1.00 -6.00 9.06
CA PRO A 219 0.30 -7.20 9.55
C PRO A 219 -1.20 -7.14 9.25
N ASN A 220 -1.84 -5.98 9.41
CA ASN A 220 -3.27 -5.84 9.20
C ASN A 220 -3.64 -5.88 7.71
N GLN A 221 -4.86 -6.32 7.40
CA GLN A 221 -5.36 -6.44 6.03
C GLN A 221 -6.89 -6.37 6.00
N SER A 222 -7.43 -5.93 4.85
CA SER A 222 -8.88 -5.82 4.64
C SER A 222 -9.38 -6.89 3.66
N SER A 223 -10.49 -7.56 4.01
CA SER A 223 -11.19 -8.47 3.10
C SER A 223 -12.69 -8.23 3.22
N VAL A 224 -13.27 -7.65 2.17
CA VAL A 224 -14.68 -7.23 2.14
C VAL A 224 -15.54 -8.28 1.41
N PRO A 225 -16.30 -9.12 2.13
CA PRO A 225 -17.23 -10.07 1.52
C PRO A 225 -18.46 -9.38 0.94
N LYS A 226 -19.13 -10.06 -0.01
CA LYS A 226 -20.38 -9.60 -0.64
C LYS A 226 -20.32 -8.10 -0.96
N ALA A 227 -19.23 -7.64 -1.58
CA ALA A 227 -18.91 -6.22 -1.66
C ALA A 227 -20.03 -5.36 -2.29
N TYR A 228 -20.86 -5.95 -3.14
CA TYR A 228 -22.05 -5.31 -3.71
C TYR A 228 -23.08 -4.83 -2.67
N THR A 229 -23.08 -5.39 -1.46
CA THR A 229 -23.95 -4.96 -0.34
C THR A 229 -23.24 -4.01 0.63
N GLN A 230 -21.99 -3.61 0.36
CA GLN A 230 -21.16 -2.83 1.29
C GLN A 230 -20.97 -1.39 0.82
N PHE A 231 -21.47 -1.04 -0.37
CA PHE A 231 -21.40 0.29 -0.94
C PHE A 231 -22.78 0.82 -1.29
N THR A 232 -22.98 2.13 -1.16
CA THR A 232 -24.20 2.81 -1.60
C THR A 232 -24.41 2.67 -3.11
N PRO A 233 -25.65 2.88 -3.61
CA PRO A 233 -25.92 3.01 -5.04
C PRO A 233 -25.03 4.05 -5.73
N GLU A 234 -24.85 3.90 -7.05
CA GLU A 234 -24.06 4.86 -7.84
C GLU A 234 -24.63 6.28 -7.80
N ALA A 235 -25.97 6.40 -7.79
CA ALA A 235 -26.67 7.67 -7.62
C ALA A 235 -26.36 8.37 -6.28
N GLU A 236 -25.89 7.63 -5.29
CA GLU A 236 -25.53 8.11 -3.95
C GLU A 236 -24.00 8.15 -3.74
N GLY A 237 -23.22 8.15 -4.81
CA GLY A 237 -21.76 8.36 -4.77
C GLY A 237 -20.92 7.11 -4.51
N SER A 238 -21.51 5.91 -4.49
CA SER A 238 -20.78 4.63 -4.35
C SER A 238 -19.86 4.55 -3.11
N ARG A 239 -20.33 5.02 -1.96
CA ARG A 239 -19.58 5.12 -0.71
C ARG A 239 -19.70 3.87 0.14
N MET A 240 -18.64 3.52 0.86
CA MET A 240 -18.65 2.36 1.76
C MET A 240 -19.56 2.63 2.97
N MET A 241 -20.50 1.72 3.21
CA MET A 241 -21.46 1.82 4.29
C MET A 241 -20.85 1.43 5.65
N PRO A 242 -21.43 1.92 6.78
CA PRO A 242 -21.02 1.52 8.13
C PRO A 242 -21.00 0.02 8.32
N SER A 243 -19.83 -0.53 8.68
CA SER A 243 -19.63 -1.95 8.97
C SER A 243 -18.27 -2.16 9.63
N SER A 244 -18.08 -3.31 10.28
CA SER A 244 -16.77 -3.73 10.79
C SER A 244 -15.70 -3.86 9.69
N ASN A 245 -16.11 -4.12 8.44
CA ASN A 245 -15.19 -4.11 7.30
C ASN A 245 -14.68 -2.70 6.97
N ARG A 246 -15.52 -1.69 7.19
CA ARG A 246 -15.14 -0.28 7.02
C ARG A 246 -14.15 0.12 8.10
N ASP A 247 -14.43 -0.24 9.35
CA ASP A 247 -13.54 0.04 10.48
C ASP A 247 -12.18 -0.65 10.28
N ARG A 248 -12.19 -1.91 9.82
CA ARG A 248 -10.96 -2.62 9.44
C ARG A 248 -10.14 -1.92 8.35
N LEU A 249 -10.81 -1.30 7.37
CA LEU A 249 -10.10 -0.54 6.34
C LEU A 249 -9.38 0.67 6.96
N VAL A 250 -10.04 1.36 7.90
CA VAL A 250 -9.46 2.48 8.66
C VAL A 250 -8.23 2.01 9.43
N ASP A 251 -8.33 0.90 10.18
CA ASP A 251 -7.20 0.32 10.91
C ASP A 251 -6.00 0.06 9.99
N CYS A 252 -6.23 -0.49 8.79
CA CYS A 252 -5.17 -0.79 7.84
C CYS A 252 -4.47 0.48 7.33
N MET A 253 -5.22 1.55 7.05
CA MET A 253 -4.65 2.81 6.55
C MET A 253 -3.92 3.56 7.66
N GLU A 254 -4.47 3.56 8.86
CA GLU A 254 -3.83 4.11 10.05
C GLU A 254 -2.49 3.39 10.32
N GLU A 255 -2.51 2.07 10.32
CA GLU A 255 -1.33 1.23 10.52
C GLU A 255 -0.28 1.46 9.41
N LEU A 256 -0.71 1.56 8.14
CA LEU A 256 0.19 1.85 7.03
C LEU A 256 0.93 3.18 7.24
N VAL A 257 0.24 4.24 7.66
CA VAL A 257 0.87 5.54 7.93
C VAL A 257 1.88 5.43 9.07
N LYS A 258 1.49 4.83 10.21
CA LYS A 258 2.37 4.62 11.36
C LYS A 258 3.67 3.90 10.96
N TYR A 259 3.57 2.76 10.28
CA TYR A 259 4.76 2.02 9.84
C TYR A 259 5.57 2.78 8.79
N THR A 260 4.93 3.51 7.88
CA THR A 260 5.67 4.26 6.85
C THR A 260 6.49 5.39 7.47
N ILE A 261 5.97 6.09 8.49
CA ILE A 261 6.72 7.10 9.25
C ILE A 261 7.97 6.48 9.89
N VAL A 262 7.81 5.32 10.54
CA VAL A 262 8.92 4.62 11.22
C VAL A 262 9.95 4.09 10.22
N MET A 263 9.51 3.53 9.10
CA MET A 263 10.39 2.79 8.19
C MET A 263 11.09 3.69 7.17
N ARG A 264 10.43 4.74 6.66
CA ARG A 264 10.92 5.57 5.55
C ARG A 264 12.32 6.15 5.77
N PRO A 265 12.69 6.69 6.95
CA PRO A 265 14.03 7.22 7.19
C PRO A 265 15.15 6.17 7.10
N HIS A 266 14.80 4.88 7.07
CA HIS A 266 15.74 3.76 7.19
C HIS A 266 15.70 2.82 5.97
N PHE A 267 15.04 3.18 4.87
CA PHE A 267 14.97 2.32 3.68
C PHE A 267 16.34 1.90 3.15
N ASP A 268 17.32 2.81 3.14
CA ASP A 268 18.69 2.51 2.71
C ASP A 268 19.39 1.55 3.67
N LEU A 269 19.22 1.77 4.98
CA LEU A 269 19.77 0.88 6.02
C LEU A 269 19.20 -0.54 5.90
N PHE A 270 17.87 -0.67 5.72
CA PHE A 270 17.24 -1.98 5.53
C PHE A 270 17.60 -2.63 4.17
N GLY A 271 18.02 -1.82 3.20
CA GLY A 271 18.53 -2.27 1.92
C GLY A 271 19.98 -2.76 1.95
N ASP A 272 20.76 -2.40 2.97
CA ASP A 272 22.18 -2.75 3.06
C ASP A 272 22.40 -4.20 3.54
N ARG A 273 22.45 -5.14 2.59
CA ARG A 273 22.56 -6.58 2.85
C ARG A 273 24.00 -7.07 2.85
N PHE A 274 24.31 -7.89 3.85
CA PHE A 274 25.62 -8.54 3.97
C PHE A 274 26.05 -9.28 2.69
N SER A 275 25.17 -10.10 2.09
CA SER A 275 25.49 -10.86 0.87
C SER A 275 25.83 -9.95 -0.31
N GLU A 276 25.13 -8.82 -0.46
CA GLU A 276 25.40 -7.84 -1.52
C GLU A 276 26.73 -7.09 -1.27
N ARG A 277 27.10 -6.87 0.01
CA ARG A 277 28.43 -6.35 0.39
C ARG A 277 29.56 -7.33 0.09
N GLU A 278 29.35 -8.64 0.29
CA GLU A 278 30.32 -9.68 -0.08
C GLU A 278 30.49 -9.77 -1.61
N GLU A 279 29.39 -9.77 -2.38
CA GLU A 279 29.45 -9.79 -3.84
C GLU A 279 30.22 -8.60 -4.42
N ARG A 280 30.04 -7.39 -3.87
CA ARG A 280 30.82 -6.20 -4.28
C ARG A 280 32.30 -6.38 -3.98
N ARG A 281 32.65 -6.86 -2.78
CA ARG A 281 34.04 -7.10 -2.39
C ARG A 281 34.75 -8.12 -3.28
N LEU A 282 34.06 -9.18 -3.69
CA LEU A 282 34.59 -10.20 -4.60
C LEU A 282 34.82 -9.65 -6.02
N LYS A 283 33.90 -8.82 -6.51
CA LYS A 283 34.05 -8.11 -7.80
C LYS A 283 35.22 -7.14 -7.79
N GLU A 284 35.36 -6.37 -6.71
CA GLU A 284 36.44 -5.39 -6.55
C GLU A 284 37.82 -6.04 -6.38
N SER A 285 37.89 -7.25 -5.81
CA SER A 285 39.15 -7.99 -5.64
C SER A 285 39.57 -8.80 -6.87
N GLY A 286 38.78 -8.81 -7.96
CA GLY A 286 39.06 -9.57 -9.18
C GLY A 286 38.90 -11.09 -9.02
N ALA A 287 38.29 -11.56 -7.93
CA ALA A 287 38.15 -12.99 -7.62
C ALA A 287 37.05 -13.70 -8.44
N ASP A 288 36.24 -12.96 -9.20
CA ASP A 288 35.18 -13.52 -10.05
C ASP A 288 35.72 -14.42 -11.19
N ASP A 289 36.97 -14.22 -11.65
CA ASP A 289 37.59 -15.07 -12.69
C ASP A 289 37.95 -16.48 -12.19
N VAL A 290 38.06 -16.70 -10.87
CA VAL A 290 38.51 -17.99 -10.30
C VAL A 290 37.36 -19.00 -10.14
N LYS A 291 36.11 -18.54 -9.99
CA LYS A 291 34.94 -19.43 -9.86
C LYS A 291 34.45 -20.00 -11.20
N LEU A 292 34.70 -19.31 -12.32
CA LEU A 292 34.35 -19.82 -13.66
C LEU A 292 35.33 -20.90 -14.17
N GLN A 293 36.59 -20.91 -13.72
CA GLN A 293 37.56 -21.97 -14.08
C GLN A 293 37.41 -23.24 -13.24
N THR A 294 36.85 -23.15 -12.03
CA THR A 294 36.69 -24.32 -11.15
C THR A 294 35.43 -25.15 -11.45
N THR A 295 34.45 -24.60 -12.17
CA THR A 295 33.23 -25.32 -12.57
C THR A 295 33.35 -26.06 -13.92
N THR A 296 34.34 -25.73 -14.74
CA THR A 296 34.57 -26.38 -16.05
C THR A 296 35.49 -27.61 -15.98
N ASN A 297 36.25 -27.80 -14.89
CA ASN A 297 37.15 -28.95 -14.72
C ASN A 297 36.54 -30.14 -13.94
N GLY A 298 35.22 -30.16 -13.75
CA GLY A 298 34.51 -31.12 -12.89
C GLY A 298 33.61 -32.13 -13.59
N THR A 299 33.75 -32.34 -14.90
CA THR A 299 33.08 -33.43 -15.62
C THR A 299 34.02 -34.05 -16.65
N SER A 300 34.77 -35.07 -16.21
CA SER A 300 35.39 -36.10 -17.03
C SER A 300 34.98 -37.45 -16.45
#